data_AF-A0A8T3Q9E8-F1
#
_entry.id   AF-A0A8T3Q9E8-F1
#
_cell.length_a   1.000
_cell.length_b   1.000
_cell.length_c   1.000
_cell.angle_alpha   90.00
_cell.angle_beta   90.00
_cell.angle_gamma   90.00
#
_symmetry.space_group_name_H-M   'P 1'
#
loop_
_entity.id
_entity.type
_entity.pdbx_description
1 polymer ?
#
loop_
_entity_poly.entity_id
_entity_poly.type
_entity_poly.pdbx_seq_one_letter_code
_entity_poly.pdbx_strand_id
1 'polypeptide(L)'
;MNSKKIDLENFDFSQFKQEAIGRLKSGESLTGKDGILTPLLKEILEAALEGEMDAHLSDCKDAGIPNRRNGKLQKTMKTATGAIVRKSSN
;
A
#
# COMPACT_ATOMS: atom_id res chain seq x y z
N MET A 1 -6.06 8.91 -13.79
CA MET A 1 -6.23 8.93 -12.32
C MET A 1 -4.84 8.83 -11.71
N ASN A 2 -4.34 9.92 -11.15
CA ASN A 2 -2.98 10.06 -10.63
C ASN A 2 -2.85 9.36 -9.27
N SER A 3 -2.62 8.05 -9.25
CA SER A 3 -2.09 7.40 -8.06
C SER A 3 -0.62 7.76 -7.94
N LYS A 4 -0.30 8.87 -7.27
CA LYS A 4 1.07 9.14 -6.79
C LYS A 4 1.45 7.98 -5.87
N LYS A 5 2.41 7.18 -6.29
CA LYS A 5 3.03 6.16 -5.45
C LYS A 5 3.82 6.91 -4.38
N ILE A 6 3.54 6.65 -3.10
CA ILE A 6 4.27 7.31 -2.03
C ILE A 6 5.53 6.49 -1.82
N ASP A 7 6.67 7.11 -2.03
CA ASP A 7 7.96 6.49 -1.76
C ASP A 7 8.26 6.64 -0.26
N LEU A 8 8.20 5.56 0.52
CA LEU A 8 8.34 5.63 1.97
C LEU A 8 9.75 6.07 2.40
N GLU A 9 10.77 5.73 1.63
CA GLU A 9 12.16 6.10 1.93
C GLU A 9 12.38 7.62 1.88
N ASN A 10 11.60 8.32 1.05
CA ASN A 10 11.64 9.77 0.87
C ASN A 10 10.35 10.45 1.34
N PHE A 11 9.59 9.79 2.23
CA PHE A 11 8.30 10.32 2.67
C PHE A 11 8.50 11.52 3.62
N ASP A 12 8.27 12.73 3.10
CA ASP A 12 8.22 13.93 3.91
C ASP A 12 6.83 14.12 4.52
N PHE A 13 6.73 13.81 5.82
CA PHE A 13 5.50 14.00 6.59
C PHE A 13 5.05 15.47 6.64
N SER A 14 5.98 16.43 6.60
CA SER A 14 5.67 17.86 6.63
C SER A 14 4.99 18.29 5.34
N GLN A 15 5.52 17.90 4.18
CA GLN A 15 4.87 18.11 2.89
C GLN A 15 3.51 17.44 2.82
N PHE A 16 3.43 16.17 3.23
CA PHE A 16 2.16 15.45 3.24
C PHE A 16 1.11 16.15 4.09
N LYS A 17 1.49 16.65 5.28
CA LYS A 17 0.58 17.39 6.15
C LYS A 17 0.07 18.68 5.51
N GLN A 18 0.93 19.43 4.82
CA GLN A 18 0.50 20.64 4.10
C GLN A 18 -0.46 20.31 2.96
N GLU A 19 -0.15 19.29 2.14
CA GLU A 19 -1.01 18.84 1.05
C GLU A 19 -2.36 18.33 1.60
N ALA A 20 -2.34 17.52 2.67
CA ALA A 20 -3.53 16.99 3.33
C ALA A 20 -4.44 18.10 3.87
N ILE A 21 -3.88 19.14 4.49
CA ILE A 21 -4.67 20.30 4.95
C ILE A 21 -5.29 21.04 3.76
N GLY A 22 -4.55 21.22 2.66
CA GLY A 22 -5.08 21.83 1.44
C GLY A 22 -6.27 21.05 0.87
N ARG A 23 -6.13 19.72 0.77
CA ARG A 23 -7.16 18.81 0.26
C ARG A 23 -8.37 18.70 1.17
N LEU A 24 -8.17 18.75 2.50
CA LEU A 24 -9.26 18.83 3.47
C LEU A 24 -10.05 20.14 3.33
N LYS A 25 -9.35 21.26 3.14
CA LYS A 25 -10.00 22.56 2.91
C LYS A 25 -10.79 22.60 1.59
N SER A 26 -10.39 21.84 0.58
CA SER A 26 -11.16 21.70 -0.66
C SER A 26 -12.34 20.72 -0.57
N GLY A 27 -12.59 20.13 0.61
CA GLY A 27 -13.72 19.24 0.86
C GLY A 27 -13.51 17.79 0.40
N GLU A 28 -12.28 17.38 0.12
CA GLU A 28 -12.01 15.96 -0.15
C GLU A 28 -12.16 15.12 1.13
N SER A 29 -12.62 13.89 0.95
CA SER A 29 -12.81 12.96 2.06
C SER A 29 -11.46 12.50 2.62
N LEU A 30 -11.37 12.37 3.95
CA LEU A 30 -10.17 11.87 4.61
C LEU A 30 -9.89 10.40 4.24
N THR A 31 -10.96 9.64 4.09
CA THR A 31 -10.98 8.20 3.76
C THR A 31 -11.80 7.97 2.50
N GLY A 32 -11.58 6.88 1.78
CA GLY A 32 -12.28 6.65 0.52
C GLY A 32 -11.48 5.85 -0.49
N LYS A 33 -12.04 5.68 -1.69
CA LYS A 33 -11.25 5.29 -2.87
C LYS A 33 -10.21 6.36 -3.23
N ASP A 34 -10.59 7.64 -3.08
CA ASP A 34 -9.77 8.82 -3.40
C ASP A 34 -9.48 9.66 -2.15
N GLY A 35 -9.52 9.03 -0.97
CA GLY A 35 -9.30 9.70 0.29
C GLY A 35 -7.84 10.12 0.47
N ILE A 36 -7.64 11.18 1.26
CA ILE A 36 -6.32 11.76 1.53
C ILE A 36 -5.37 10.72 2.15
N LEU A 37 -5.89 9.84 3.02
CA LEU A 37 -5.12 8.79 3.70
C LEU A 37 -5.02 7.48 2.91
N THR A 38 -5.81 7.32 1.84
CA THR A 38 -5.85 6.09 1.04
C THR A 38 -4.48 5.67 0.49
N PRO A 39 -3.63 6.56 -0.05
CA PRO A 39 -2.31 6.14 -0.51
C PRO A 39 -1.40 5.66 0.63
N LEU A 40 -1.44 6.29 1.81
CA LEU A 40 -0.69 5.82 2.99
C LEU A 40 -1.17 4.45 3.45
N LEU A 41 -2.49 4.26 3.56
CA LEU A 41 -3.06 2.98 3.96
C LEU A 41 -2.70 1.86 2.99
N LYS A 42 -2.71 2.16 1.69
CA LYS A 42 -2.30 1.21 0.64
C LYS A 42 -0.85 0.79 0.83
N GLU A 43 0.06 1.74 1.00
CA GLU A 43 1.49 1.45 1.14
C GLU A 43 1.79 0.63 2.41
N ILE A 44 1.19 0.98 3.56
CA ILE A 44 1.34 0.19 4.81
C ILE A 44 0.88 -1.26 4.59
N LEU A 45 -0.27 -1.44 3.93
CA LEU A 45 -0.81 -2.76 3.64
C LEU A 45 0.06 -3.54 2.65
N GLU A 46 0.60 -2.87 1.63
CA GLU A 46 1.52 -3.49 0.67
C GLU A 46 2.83 -3.92 1.35
N ALA A 47 3.41 -3.08 2.22
CA ALA A 47 4.61 -3.38 2.97
C ALA A 47 4.41 -4.57 3.95
N ALA A 48 3.29 -4.58 4.69
CA ALA A 48 3.00 -5.67 5.63
C ALA A 48 2.91 -7.04 4.93
N LEU A 49 2.26 -7.08 3.77
CA LEU A 49 2.06 -8.33 3.02
C LEU A 49 3.28 -8.74 2.21
N GLU A 50 4.11 -7.79 1.77
CA GLU A 50 5.42 -8.10 1.20
C GLU A 50 6.34 -8.73 2.27
N GLY A 51 6.32 -8.18 3.49
CA GLY A 51 7.04 -8.74 4.63
C GLY A 51 6.60 -10.15 5.01
N GLU A 52 5.29 -10.42 5.02
CA GLU A 52 4.76 -11.78 5.23
C GLU A 52 5.27 -12.77 4.16
N MET A 53 5.29 -12.35 2.89
CA MET A 53 5.78 -13.17 1.79
C MET A 53 7.29 -13.41 1.87
N ASP A 54 8.09 -12.39 2.26
CA ASP A 54 9.53 -12.54 2.46
C ASP A 54 9.87 -13.47 3.63
N ALA A 55 9.10 -13.38 4.73
CA ALA A 55 9.21 -14.31 5.85
C ALA A 55 8.91 -15.75 5.41
N HIS A 56 7.79 -15.96 4.70
CA HIS A 56 7.40 -17.29 4.23
C HIS A 56 8.42 -17.93 3.27
N LEU A 57 9.00 -17.13 2.35
CA LEU A 57 10.06 -17.63 1.47
C LEU A 57 11.35 -17.96 2.24
N SER A 58 11.63 -17.24 3.32
CA SER A 58 12.78 -17.55 4.19
C SER A 58 12.55 -18.87 4.92
N ASP A 59 11.35 -19.07 5.49
CA ASP A 59 10.96 -20.33 6.13
C ASP A 59 11.02 -21.52 5.16
N CYS A 60 10.57 -21.34 3.90
CA CYS A 60 10.67 -22.39 2.88
C CYS A 60 12.12 -22.77 2.59
N LYS A 61 13.01 -21.78 2.49
CA LYS A 61 14.45 -22.02 2.26
C LYS A 61 15.07 -22.78 3.43
N ASP A 62 14.75 -22.40 4.66
CA ASP A 62 15.24 -23.05 5.87
C ASP A 62 14.71 -24.50 5.99
N ALA A 63 13.49 -24.75 5.54
CA ALA A 63 12.90 -26.09 5.45
C ALA A 63 13.38 -26.91 4.24
N GLY A 64 14.23 -26.35 3.36
CA GLY A 64 14.69 -27.01 2.14
C GLY A 64 13.62 -27.19 1.06
N ILE A 65 12.49 -26.49 1.17
CA ILE A 65 11.39 -26.54 0.21
C ILE A 65 11.66 -25.52 -0.91
N PRO A 66 11.79 -25.95 -2.18
CA PRO A 66 12.02 -25.03 -3.28
C PRO A 66 10.74 -24.22 -3.55
N ASN A 67 10.76 -22.93 -3.19
CA ASN A 67 9.68 -21.99 -3.46
C ASN A 67 10.25 -20.66 -3.99
N ARG A 68 9.61 -20.07 -5.00
CA ARG A 68 10.04 -18.83 -5.65
C ARG A 68 8.83 -17.97 -6.04
N ARG A 69 8.92 -16.67 -5.77
CA ARG A 69 7.93 -15.66 -6.20
C ARG A 69 7.63 -15.76 -7.70
N ASN A 70 6.35 -15.69 -8.04
CA ASN A 70 5.79 -15.72 -9.37
C ASN A 70 5.23 -14.35 -9.80
N GLY A 71 5.96 -13.28 -9.48
CA GLY A 71 5.63 -11.91 -9.88
C GLY A 71 4.54 -11.26 -9.02
N LYS A 72 3.92 -10.19 -9.55
CA LYS A 72 2.88 -9.40 -8.86
C LYS A 72 1.63 -9.28 -9.71
N LEU A 73 0.46 -9.51 -9.11
CA LEU A 73 -0.87 -9.37 -9.71
C LEU A 73 -1.62 -8.19 -9.08
N GLN A 74 -2.36 -7.41 -9.87
CA GLN A 74 -3.20 -6.35 -9.35
C GLN A 74 -4.54 -6.91 -8.83
N LYS A 75 -4.92 -6.55 -7.60
CA LYS A 75 -6.20 -6.91 -6.97
C LYS A 75 -6.89 -5.66 -6.41
N THR A 76 -8.22 -5.60 -6.55
CA THR A 76 -9.03 -4.53 -5.96
C THR A 76 -9.71 -5.06 -4.69
N MET A 77 -9.27 -4.59 -3.54
CA MET A 77 -9.79 -4.97 -2.23
C MET A 77 -10.93 -4.04 -1.85
N LYS A 78 -12.03 -4.59 -1.33
CA LYS A 78 -13.11 -3.80 -0.73
C LYS A 78 -12.82 -3.67 0.76
N THR A 79 -12.63 -2.44 1.25
CA THR A 79 -12.51 -2.14 2.68
C THR A 79 -13.73 -1.35 3.14
N ALA A 80 -13.92 -1.25 4.46
CA ALA A 80 -15.02 -0.47 5.05
C ALA A 80 -15.03 1.00 4.60
N THR A 81 -13.87 1.53 4.24
CA THR A 81 -13.67 2.91 3.79
C THR A 81 -13.61 3.07 2.28
N GLY A 82 -13.71 2.01 1.48
CA GLY A 82 -13.76 2.10 0.02
C GLY A 82 -13.00 1.00 -0.72
N ALA A 83 -12.96 1.08 -2.05
CA ALA A 83 -12.18 0.15 -2.86
C ALA A 83 -10.71 0.61 -2.94
N ILE A 84 -9.77 -0.27 -2.58
CA ILE A 84 -8.33 -0.01 -2.64
C ILE A 84 -7.70 -0.96 -3.67
N VAL A 85 -6.97 -0.40 -4.63
CA VAL A 85 -6.24 -1.18 -5.64
C VAL A 85 -4.83 -1.45 -5.16
N ARG A 86 -4.47 -2.73 -5.02
CA ARG A 86 -3.17 -3.22 -4.55
C ARG A 86 -2.47 -4.07 -5.61
N LYS A 87 -1.13 -4.14 -5.56
CA LYS A 87 -0.34 -5.20 -6.20
C LYS A 87 -0.02 -6.31 -5.18
N SER A 88 -0.55 -7.51 -5.41
CA SER A 88 -0.32 -8.74 -4.63
C SER A 88 0.81 -9.53 -5.27
N SER A 89 1.88 -9.80 -4.55
CA SER A 89 2.90 -10.77 -4.96
C SER A 89 2.29 -12.19 -4.91
N ASN A 90 2.60 -13.03 -5.91
CA ASN A 90 2.22 -14.45 -5.99
C ASN A 90 3.47 -15.32 -5.85
#